data_AF-U9W932-F1
#
_entry.id   AF-U9W932-F1
#
_cell.length_a   1.000
_cell.length_b   1.000
_cell.length_c   1.000
_cell.angle_alpha   90.00
_cell.angle_beta   90.00
_cell.angle_gamma   90.00
#
_symmetry.space_group_name_H-M   'P 1'
#
loop_
_entity.id
_entity.type
_entity.pdbx_description
1 polymer ?
#
loop_
_entity_poly.entity_id
_entity_poly.type
_entity_poly.pdbx_seq_one_letter_code
_entity_poly.pdbx_strand_id
1 'polypeptide(L)'
;MTATVFLMLGIVFLVVGADFLVRGASNLAAMVGISPLVIGLTVVAFGTSAPELAVSLHATFNDQAQIAVGNVVGSNICNVLLILGVSALVAPLVVAQQLVRLDVPIMIGVSGLVFMFSMDGSIGTSDGVVLFLGGLTYTLFLLFQSRREKNPEVQDEYAQEYGPKEFSWPKVSIEVLAFLGGMACLVIGSQLLVRGAVTIAESLGVNPLIIGLTIVAFGTSLPELATSIVASLRGERDIAVGNVVGSNIFNILVVLGVTSALAPNGIVIEPSVLAFDIPVMLGVAIMCFPICFNDNLVSRWEGLLLVVYYLAYTLYLVMKSTEHDSTVLFGSALKYVIVPLTIIGLMAITLRSRLSASRTKEL
;
A
#
# COMPACT_ATOMS: atom_id res chain seq x y z
N MET A 1 -16.27 -19.72 -21.03
CA MET A 1 -15.53 -18.96 -22.06
C MET A 1 -15.45 -17.47 -21.74
N THR A 2 -16.54 -16.81 -21.34
CA THR A 2 -16.57 -15.37 -20.97
C THR A 2 -15.70 -15.01 -19.76
N ALA A 3 -15.70 -15.83 -18.69
CA ALA A 3 -14.91 -15.54 -17.48
C ALA A 3 -13.38 -15.56 -17.74
N THR A 4 -12.90 -16.53 -18.52
CA THR A 4 -11.48 -16.62 -18.91
C THR A 4 -11.05 -15.43 -19.77
N VAL A 5 -11.93 -14.93 -20.65
CA VAL A 5 -11.66 -13.71 -21.42
C VAL A 5 -11.52 -12.49 -20.51
N PHE A 6 -12.39 -12.34 -19.51
CA PHE A 6 -12.27 -11.26 -18.53
C PHE A 6 -10.98 -11.34 -17.71
N LEU A 7 -10.55 -12.54 -17.30
CA LEU A 7 -9.24 -12.72 -16.65
C LEU A 7 -8.07 -12.29 -17.54
N MET A 8 -8.03 -12.79 -18.78
CA MET A 8 -6.93 -12.49 -19.71
C MET A 8 -6.87 -11.00 -20.05
N LEU A 9 -8.02 -10.39 -20.35
CA LEU A 9 -8.09 -8.95 -20.60
C LEU A 9 -7.72 -8.16 -19.34
N GLY A 10 -8.21 -8.56 -18.16
CA GLY A 10 -7.88 -7.91 -16.89
C GLY A 10 -6.37 -7.85 -16.65
N ILE A 11 -5.67 -8.97 -16.84
CA ILE A 11 -4.20 -9.03 -16.71
C ILE A 11 -3.51 -8.12 -17.74
N VAL A 12 -3.94 -8.16 -19.01
CA VAL A 12 -3.37 -7.30 -20.06
C VAL A 12 -3.53 -5.83 -19.71
N PHE A 13 -4.73 -5.41 -19.30
CA PHE A 13 -5.01 -4.03 -18.92
C PHE A 13 -4.23 -3.60 -17.66
N LEU A 14 -4.06 -4.50 -16.68
CA LEU A 14 -3.24 -4.22 -15.49
C LEU A 14 -1.77 -4.01 -15.86
N VAL A 15 -1.17 -4.90 -16.66
CA VAL A 15 0.25 -4.80 -17.04
C VAL A 15 0.49 -3.57 -17.91
N VAL A 16 -0.33 -3.37 -18.94
CA VAL A 16 -0.22 -2.22 -19.85
C VAL A 16 -0.52 -0.91 -19.12
N GLY A 17 -1.54 -0.90 -18.26
CA GLY A 17 -1.91 0.25 -17.45
C GLY A 17 -0.81 0.67 -16.48
N ALA A 18 -0.24 -0.29 -15.76
CA ALA A 18 0.91 -0.06 -14.88
C ALA A 18 2.12 0.47 -15.66
N ASP A 19 2.38 -0.05 -16.87
CA ASP A 19 3.49 0.42 -17.71
C ASP A 19 3.37 1.89 -18.09
N PHE A 20 2.19 2.29 -18.57
CA PHE A 20 1.91 3.67 -18.94
C PHE A 20 1.89 4.59 -17.73
N LEU A 21 1.31 4.14 -16.61
CA LEU A 21 1.26 4.91 -15.38
C LEU A 21 2.67 5.19 -14.86
N VAL A 22 3.51 4.16 -14.72
CA VAL A 22 4.88 4.30 -14.18
C VAL A 22 5.73 5.18 -15.10
N ARG A 23 5.70 4.94 -16.42
CA ARG A 23 6.45 5.77 -17.39
C ARG A 23 5.99 7.22 -17.36
N GLY A 24 4.67 7.46 -17.42
CA GLY A 24 4.10 8.79 -17.40
C GLY A 24 4.45 9.52 -16.10
N ALA A 25 4.32 8.84 -14.96
CA ALA A 25 4.68 9.36 -13.64
C ALA A 25 6.17 9.74 -13.55
N SER A 26 7.08 8.84 -13.93
CA SER A 26 8.53 9.06 -13.93
C SER A 26 8.93 10.22 -14.86
N ASN A 27 8.36 10.27 -16.07
CA ASN A 27 8.61 11.35 -17.03
C ASN A 27 8.09 12.70 -16.54
N LEU A 28 6.88 12.75 -15.96
CA LEU A 28 6.32 13.97 -15.37
C LEU A 28 7.15 14.45 -14.18
N ALA A 29 7.58 13.53 -13.32
CA ALA A 29 8.48 13.83 -12.19
C ALA A 29 9.74 14.56 -12.70
N ALA A 30 10.43 13.95 -13.67
CA ALA A 30 11.64 14.51 -14.26
C ALA A 30 11.41 15.88 -14.95
N MET A 31 10.31 16.06 -15.68
CA MET A 31 10.00 17.33 -16.37
C MET A 31 9.70 18.48 -15.40
N VAL A 32 9.10 18.19 -14.24
CA VAL A 32 8.71 19.20 -13.24
C VAL A 32 9.82 19.40 -12.19
N GLY A 33 10.89 18.60 -12.24
CA GLY A 33 11.98 18.64 -11.26
C GLY A 33 11.57 18.10 -9.89
N ILE A 34 10.63 17.16 -9.87
CA ILE A 34 10.16 16.46 -8.68
C ILE A 34 10.76 15.06 -8.68
N SER A 35 11.10 14.60 -7.49
CA SER A 35 11.58 13.25 -7.22
C SER A 35 10.51 12.18 -7.60
N PRO A 36 10.86 11.09 -8.32
CA PRO A 36 10.00 9.93 -8.56
C PRO A 36 9.46 9.32 -7.26
N LEU A 37 10.22 9.35 -6.17
CA LEU A 37 9.73 8.96 -4.85
C LEU A 37 8.53 9.83 -4.43
N VAL A 38 8.62 11.15 -4.55
CA VAL A 38 7.53 12.07 -4.18
C VAL A 38 6.30 11.84 -5.07
N ILE A 39 6.50 11.62 -6.37
CA ILE A 39 5.41 11.25 -7.29
C ILE A 39 4.78 9.89 -6.91
N GLY A 40 5.62 8.93 -6.50
CA GLY A 40 5.20 7.64 -5.95
C GLY A 40 4.33 7.79 -4.71
N LEU A 41 4.80 8.57 -3.72
CA LEU A 41 4.12 8.85 -2.46
C LEU A 41 2.82 9.65 -2.61
N THR A 42 2.64 10.37 -3.72
CA THR A 42 1.51 11.27 -3.95
C THR A 42 0.64 10.82 -5.11
N VAL A 43 0.95 11.27 -6.32
CA VAL A 43 0.09 11.16 -7.50
C VAL A 43 -0.17 9.70 -7.87
N VAL A 44 0.85 8.84 -7.81
CA VAL A 44 0.72 7.41 -8.10
C VAL A 44 -0.11 6.73 -7.01
N ALA A 45 0.28 6.86 -5.74
CA ALA A 45 -0.44 6.30 -4.60
C ALA A 45 -1.93 6.72 -4.55
N PHE A 46 -2.21 8.00 -4.77
CA PHE A 46 -3.58 8.54 -4.71
C PHE A 46 -4.40 8.03 -5.89
N GLY A 47 -3.76 7.90 -7.06
CA GLY A 47 -4.38 7.40 -8.27
C GLY A 47 -4.74 5.93 -8.17
N THR A 48 -3.82 5.09 -7.68
CA THR A 48 -4.10 3.67 -7.49
C THR A 48 -5.09 3.43 -6.35
N SER A 49 -5.09 4.27 -5.30
CA SER A 49 -6.00 4.15 -4.14
C SER A 49 -7.38 4.80 -4.36
N ALA A 50 -7.64 5.35 -5.55
CA ALA A 50 -8.93 5.91 -5.90
C ALA A 50 -10.10 4.89 -5.87
N PRO A 51 -9.91 3.61 -6.27
CA PRO A 51 -10.91 2.55 -6.08
C PRO A 51 -11.26 2.36 -4.60
N GLU A 52 -10.30 2.38 -3.69
CA GLU A 52 -10.53 2.28 -2.24
C GLU A 52 -11.39 3.44 -1.75
N LEU A 53 -11.08 4.67 -2.18
CA LEU A 53 -11.90 5.83 -1.86
C LEU A 53 -13.34 5.66 -2.36
N ALA A 54 -13.50 5.23 -3.61
CA ALA A 54 -14.80 5.04 -4.23
C ALA A 54 -15.63 3.96 -3.52
N VAL A 55 -15.02 2.80 -3.22
CA VAL A 55 -15.67 1.69 -2.51
C VAL A 55 -16.07 2.11 -1.08
N SER A 56 -15.16 2.76 -0.35
CA SER A 56 -15.43 3.19 1.02
C SER A 56 -16.50 4.29 1.09
N LEU A 57 -16.49 5.24 0.17
CA LEU A 57 -17.56 6.27 0.08
C LEU A 57 -18.89 5.67 -0.31
N HIS A 58 -18.91 4.78 -1.31
CA HIS A 58 -20.12 4.09 -1.72
C HIS A 58 -20.71 3.27 -0.55
N ALA A 59 -19.88 2.54 0.20
CA ALA A 59 -20.32 1.81 1.38
C ALA A 59 -20.89 2.74 2.46
N THR A 60 -20.23 3.88 2.70
CA THR A 60 -20.69 4.88 3.69
C THR A 60 -22.06 5.46 3.34
N PHE A 61 -22.30 5.80 2.07
CA PHE A 61 -23.58 6.36 1.62
C PHE A 61 -24.72 5.33 1.48
N ASN A 62 -24.42 4.03 1.58
CA ASN A 62 -25.40 2.95 1.55
C ASN A 62 -25.58 2.29 2.94
N ASP A 63 -25.30 3.04 4.03
CA ASP A 63 -25.43 2.59 5.42
C ASP A 63 -24.58 1.34 5.77
N GLN A 64 -23.50 1.11 5.03
CA GLN A 64 -22.55 0.01 5.23
C GLN A 64 -21.16 0.52 5.60
N ALA A 65 -21.07 1.59 6.38
CA ALA A 65 -19.83 2.27 6.71
C ALA A 65 -18.76 1.36 7.36
N GLN A 66 -19.16 0.26 8.02
CA GLN A 66 -18.25 -0.77 8.54
C GLN A 66 -17.32 -1.35 7.46
N ILE A 67 -17.80 -1.47 6.22
CA ILE A 67 -17.01 -1.95 5.08
C ILE A 67 -15.86 -0.98 4.77
N ALA A 68 -16.03 0.33 5.01
CA ALA A 68 -14.99 1.33 4.74
C ALA A 68 -13.74 1.12 5.63
N VAL A 69 -13.95 0.85 6.93
CA VAL A 69 -12.84 0.54 7.87
C VAL A 69 -12.15 -0.75 7.46
N GLY A 70 -12.92 -1.81 7.17
CA GLY A 70 -12.39 -3.09 6.72
C GLY A 70 -11.57 -2.97 5.43
N ASN A 71 -12.06 -2.17 4.47
CA ASN A 71 -11.36 -1.89 3.20
C ASN A 71 -10.04 -1.17 3.45
N VAL A 72 -10.03 -0.09 4.25
CA VAL A 72 -8.80 0.68 4.54
C VAL A 72 -7.78 -0.18 5.30
N VAL A 73 -8.19 -0.84 6.37
CA VAL A 73 -7.31 -1.68 7.20
C VAL A 73 -6.75 -2.85 6.38
N GLY A 74 -7.61 -3.52 5.63
CA GLY A 74 -7.24 -4.63 4.75
C GLY A 74 -6.26 -4.20 3.66
N SER A 75 -6.52 -3.09 2.96
CA SER A 75 -5.61 -2.55 1.93
C SER A 75 -4.25 -2.18 2.52
N ASN A 76 -4.19 -1.59 3.72
CA ASN A 76 -2.90 -1.25 4.35
C ASN A 76 -2.05 -2.49 4.69
N ILE A 77 -2.70 -3.54 5.18
CA ILE A 77 -2.04 -4.83 5.46
C ILE A 77 -1.58 -5.48 4.14
N CYS A 78 -2.42 -5.47 3.11
CA CYS A 78 -2.12 -5.99 1.78
C CYS A 78 -0.93 -5.27 1.14
N ASN A 79 -0.92 -3.94 1.18
CA ASN A 79 0.14 -3.10 0.63
C ASN A 79 1.53 -3.45 1.19
N VAL A 80 1.63 -3.59 2.52
CA VAL A 80 2.94 -3.87 3.14
C VAL A 80 3.30 -5.35 3.07
N LEU A 81 2.37 -6.26 3.32
CA LEU A 81 2.72 -7.69 3.37
C LEU A 81 2.80 -8.31 1.97
N LEU A 82 1.81 -8.05 1.13
CA LEU A 82 1.74 -8.66 -0.20
C LEU A 82 2.46 -7.81 -1.25
N ILE A 83 2.11 -6.53 -1.40
CA ILE A 83 2.59 -5.73 -2.53
C ILE A 83 4.07 -5.44 -2.41
N LEU A 84 4.52 -4.88 -1.27
CA LEU A 84 5.95 -4.69 -1.01
C LEU A 84 6.71 -6.03 -1.06
N GLY A 85 6.12 -7.08 -0.49
CA GLY A 85 6.72 -8.41 -0.46
C GLY A 85 6.96 -9.01 -1.85
N VAL A 86 5.94 -9.00 -2.70
CA VAL A 86 6.04 -9.48 -4.10
C VAL A 86 6.97 -8.58 -4.91
N SER A 87 6.89 -7.25 -4.76
CA SER A 87 7.80 -6.33 -5.46
C SER A 87 9.27 -6.58 -5.10
N ALA A 88 9.58 -6.88 -3.83
CA ALA A 88 10.93 -7.23 -3.37
C ALA A 88 11.40 -8.61 -3.84
N LEU A 89 10.48 -9.59 -3.97
CA LEU A 89 10.78 -10.90 -4.56
C LEU A 89 11.18 -10.78 -6.03
N VAL A 90 10.47 -9.95 -6.79
CA VAL A 90 10.76 -9.66 -8.20
C VAL A 90 12.15 -9.03 -8.33
N ALA A 91 12.36 -7.89 -7.68
CA ALA A 91 13.68 -7.26 -7.60
C ALA A 91 13.88 -6.60 -6.22
N PRO A 92 15.08 -6.74 -5.62
CA PRO A 92 15.40 -6.03 -4.37
C PRO A 92 15.13 -4.53 -4.48
N LEU A 93 14.44 -3.97 -3.48
CA LEU A 93 13.98 -2.58 -3.51
C LEU A 93 14.92 -1.71 -2.71
N VAL A 94 15.62 -0.79 -3.39
CA VAL A 94 16.41 0.24 -2.73
C VAL A 94 15.43 1.26 -2.15
N VAL A 95 15.65 1.64 -0.89
CA VAL A 95 14.75 2.49 -0.14
C VAL A 95 15.40 3.86 0.08
N ALA A 96 14.74 4.91 -0.39
CA ALA A 96 15.20 6.27 -0.16
C ALA A 96 15.25 6.63 1.33
N GLN A 97 16.29 7.37 1.74
CA GLN A 97 16.48 7.77 3.13
C GLN A 97 15.33 8.61 3.70
N GLN A 98 14.68 9.42 2.85
CA GLN A 98 13.49 10.18 3.21
C GLN A 98 12.36 9.25 3.69
N LEU A 99 12.14 8.15 2.96
CA LEU A 99 11.08 7.19 3.27
C LEU A 99 11.30 6.54 4.64
N VAL A 100 12.54 6.16 4.95
CA VAL A 100 12.90 5.56 6.24
C VAL A 100 12.78 6.55 7.40
N ARG A 101 13.22 7.79 7.22
CA ARG A 101 13.30 8.77 8.31
C ARG A 101 11.99 9.51 8.56
N LEU A 102 11.10 9.56 7.58
CA LEU A 102 9.92 10.40 7.62
C LEU A 102 8.64 9.65 7.28
N ASP A 103 8.53 9.10 6.07
CA ASP A 103 7.26 8.58 5.59
C ASP A 103 6.82 7.29 6.32
N VAL A 104 7.73 6.35 6.57
CA VAL A 104 7.41 5.14 7.35
C VAL A 104 7.08 5.48 8.81
N PRO A 105 7.83 6.35 9.52
CA PRO A 105 7.41 6.85 10.83
C PRO A 105 6.04 7.54 10.84
N ILE A 106 5.73 8.34 9.81
CA ILE A 106 4.40 8.95 9.66
C ILE A 106 3.34 7.87 9.48
N MET A 107 3.56 6.88 8.60
CA MET A 107 2.67 5.73 8.40
C MET A 107 2.39 4.99 9.72
N ILE A 108 3.41 4.76 10.55
CA ILE A 108 3.26 4.16 11.88
C ILE A 108 2.44 5.08 12.80
N GLY A 109 2.77 6.37 12.83
CA GLY A 109 2.08 7.35 13.66
C GLY A 109 0.60 7.45 13.35
N VAL A 110 0.22 7.51 12.06
CA VAL A 110 -1.18 7.59 11.64
C VAL A 110 -1.91 6.27 11.84
N SER A 111 -1.22 5.13 11.69
CA SER A 111 -1.78 3.81 12.06
C SER A 111 -2.06 3.73 13.57
N GLY A 112 -1.16 4.26 14.40
CA GLY A 112 -1.34 4.36 15.84
C GLY A 112 -2.46 5.33 16.23
N LEU A 113 -2.62 6.42 15.48
CA LEU A 113 -3.71 7.37 15.67
C LEU A 113 -5.07 6.71 15.39
N VAL A 114 -5.20 5.93 14.30
CA VAL A 114 -6.41 5.14 14.01
C VAL A 114 -6.67 4.11 15.11
N PHE A 115 -5.63 3.41 15.59
CA PHE A 115 -5.78 2.48 16.71
C PHE A 115 -6.34 3.19 17.95
N MET A 116 -5.82 4.38 18.29
CA MET A 116 -6.31 5.18 19.41
C MET A 116 -7.77 5.64 19.22
N PHE A 117 -8.12 6.17 18.04
CA PHE A 117 -9.51 6.57 17.74
C PHE A 117 -10.46 5.38 17.82
N SER A 118 -10.04 4.21 17.35
CA SER A 118 -10.87 3.01 17.36
C SER A 118 -11.18 2.43 18.76
N MET A 119 -10.49 2.87 19.82
CA MET A 119 -10.59 2.26 21.15
C MET A 119 -11.97 2.42 21.81
N ASP A 120 -12.75 3.42 21.43
CA ASP A 120 -14.12 3.61 21.91
C ASP A 120 -15.15 2.76 21.12
N GLY A 121 -14.70 1.98 20.15
CA GLY A 121 -15.53 1.13 19.30
C GLY A 121 -16.07 1.83 18.05
N SER A 122 -15.67 3.08 17.79
CA SER A 122 -16.09 3.84 16.62
C SER A 122 -14.98 4.73 16.07
N ILE A 123 -15.15 5.23 14.85
CA ILE A 123 -14.37 6.36 14.33
C ILE A 123 -15.35 7.48 14.07
N GLY A 124 -15.28 8.52 14.91
CA GLY A 124 -16.21 9.63 14.86
C GLY A 124 -15.99 10.54 13.66
N THR A 125 -16.98 11.40 13.40
CA THR A 125 -16.86 12.45 12.38
C THR A 125 -15.69 13.39 12.65
N SER A 126 -15.45 13.74 13.92
CA SER A 126 -14.29 14.55 14.34
C SER A 126 -12.96 13.90 14.00
N ASP A 127 -12.86 12.59 14.22
CA ASP A 127 -11.66 11.81 13.95
C ASP A 127 -11.37 11.79 12.45
N GLY A 128 -12.43 11.61 11.65
CA GLY A 128 -12.37 11.72 10.19
C GLY A 128 -11.85 13.07 9.71
N VAL A 129 -12.33 14.17 10.29
CA VAL A 129 -11.85 15.53 9.98
C VAL A 129 -10.38 15.70 10.35
N VAL A 130 -9.95 15.20 11.52
CA VAL A 130 -8.54 15.25 11.94
C VAL A 130 -7.65 14.47 10.98
N LEU A 131 -8.04 13.25 10.61
CA LEU A 131 -7.31 12.42 9.64
C LEU A 131 -7.21 13.12 8.29
N PHE A 132 -8.31 13.67 7.77
CA PHE A 132 -8.33 14.35 6.48
C PHE A 132 -7.46 15.60 6.46
N LEU A 133 -7.53 16.43 7.50
CA LEU A 133 -6.64 17.59 7.65
C LEU A 133 -5.17 17.16 7.79
N GLY A 134 -4.90 16.04 8.46
CA GLY A 134 -3.59 15.41 8.48
C GLY A 134 -3.10 15.04 7.08
N GLY A 135 -3.96 14.43 6.26
CA GLY A 135 -3.67 14.05 4.87
C GLY A 135 -3.37 15.26 3.99
N LEU A 136 -4.17 16.32 4.10
CA LEU A 136 -3.93 17.59 3.41
C LEU A 136 -2.59 18.19 3.84
N THR A 137 -2.32 18.22 5.13
CA THR A 137 -1.06 18.74 5.70
C THR A 137 0.15 17.95 5.19
N TYR A 138 0.08 16.62 5.22
CA TYR A 138 1.13 15.73 4.72
C TYR A 138 1.40 15.94 3.22
N THR A 139 0.34 16.02 2.42
CA THR A 139 0.44 16.25 0.97
C THR A 139 1.09 17.59 0.66
N LEU A 140 0.64 18.66 1.32
CA LEU A 140 1.25 19.99 1.17
C LEU A 140 2.71 19.98 1.61
N PHE A 141 3.01 19.33 2.74
CA PHE A 141 4.37 19.17 3.24
C PHE A 141 5.29 18.50 2.21
N LEU A 142 4.88 17.38 1.61
CA LEU A 142 5.67 16.69 0.56
C LEU A 142 5.92 17.59 -0.65
N LEU A 143 4.89 18.30 -1.12
CA LEU A 143 5.00 19.22 -2.27
C LEU A 143 5.95 20.40 -1.97
N PHE A 144 5.91 20.94 -0.75
CA PHE A 144 6.81 22.03 -0.33
C PHE A 144 8.24 21.55 -0.11
N GLN A 145 8.42 20.37 0.49
CA GLN A 145 9.73 19.77 0.70
C GLN A 145 10.40 19.49 -0.65
N SER A 146 9.70 18.83 -1.58
CA SER A 146 10.24 18.52 -2.90
C SER A 146 10.69 19.77 -3.67
N ARG A 147 9.99 20.90 -3.54
CA ARG A 147 10.38 22.16 -4.19
C ARG A 147 11.56 22.85 -3.50
N ARG A 148 11.81 22.56 -2.23
CA ARG A 148 12.89 23.16 -1.42
C ARG A 148 14.13 22.29 -1.35
N GLU A 149 14.05 21.02 -1.75
CA GLU A 149 15.16 20.08 -1.86
C GLU A 149 16.16 20.59 -2.92
N LYS A 150 17.11 21.42 -2.47
CA LYS A 150 18.22 21.95 -3.25
C LYS A 150 19.53 21.21 -2.96
N ASN A 151 19.44 20.04 -2.32
CA ASN A 151 20.63 19.28 -1.98
C ASN A 151 21.35 18.88 -3.29
N PRO A 152 22.57 19.40 -3.55
CA PRO A 152 23.27 19.16 -4.81
C PRO A 152 23.47 17.67 -5.08
N GLU A 153 23.69 16.86 -4.04
CA GLU A 153 23.87 15.40 -4.16
C GLU A 153 22.61 14.69 -4.68
N VAL A 154 21.44 15.08 -4.18
CA VAL A 154 20.14 14.54 -4.62
C VAL A 154 19.82 15.04 -6.03
N GLN A 155 20.15 16.31 -6.34
CA GLN A 155 19.97 16.86 -7.68
C GLN A 155 20.91 16.25 -8.72
N ASP A 156 22.15 15.93 -8.34
CA ASP A 156 23.12 15.27 -9.20
C ASP A 156 22.75 13.81 -9.43
N GLU A 157 22.26 13.09 -8.42
CA GLU A 157 21.71 11.73 -8.55
C GLU A 157 20.48 11.74 -9.50
N TYR A 158 19.57 12.70 -9.31
CA TYR A 158 18.44 12.92 -10.21
C TYR A 158 18.84 13.27 -11.64
N ALA A 159 19.82 14.16 -11.81
CA ALA A 159 20.27 14.61 -13.12
C ALA A 159 21.04 13.51 -13.87
N GLN A 160 21.77 12.65 -13.17
CA GLN A 160 22.45 11.49 -13.75
C GLN A 160 21.47 10.38 -14.14
N GLU A 161 20.44 10.13 -13.33
CA GLU A 161 19.49 9.04 -13.57
C GLU A 161 18.40 9.39 -14.60
N TYR A 162 17.89 10.62 -14.59
CA TYR A 162 16.75 11.02 -15.43
C TYR A 162 17.10 12.01 -16.55
N GLY A 163 18.25 12.68 -16.46
CA GLY A 163 18.70 13.70 -17.41
C GLY A 163 17.80 14.95 -17.46
N PRO A 164 18.27 16.06 -18.06
CA PRO A 164 17.41 17.21 -18.31
C PRO A 164 16.42 16.86 -19.44
N LYS A 165 15.19 16.48 -19.08
CA LYS A 165 14.11 16.40 -20.07
C LYS A 165 13.62 17.81 -20.38
N GLU A 166 13.76 18.24 -21.63
CA GLU A 166 13.25 19.53 -22.08
C GLU A 166 11.75 19.66 -21.79
N PHE A 167 11.39 20.67 -21.00
CA PHE A 167 10.00 21.01 -20.71
C PHE A 167 9.33 21.49 -22.00
N SER A 168 8.33 20.75 -22.47
CA SER A 168 7.58 21.06 -23.68
C SER A 168 6.11 20.69 -23.47
N TRP A 169 5.20 21.64 -23.61
CA TRP A 169 3.75 21.43 -23.38
C TRP A 169 3.16 20.23 -24.14
N PRO A 170 3.51 19.98 -25.42
CA PRO A 170 3.10 18.77 -26.12
C PRO A 170 3.64 17.47 -25.52
N LYS A 171 4.85 17.47 -24.95
CA LYS A 171 5.40 16.29 -24.27
C LYS A 171 4.69 16.05 -22.95
N VAL A 172 4.48 17.12 -22.17
CA VAL A 172 3.73 17.06 -20.90
C VAL A 172 2.33 16.50 -21.10
N SER A 173 1.59 16.94 -22.13
CA SER A 173 0.25 16.42 -22.39
C SER A 173 0.26 14.93 -22.74
N ILE A 174 1.25 14.45 -23.49
CA ILE A 174 1.41 13.02 -23.79
C ILE A 174 1.67 12.23 -22.51
N GLU A 175 2.55 12.70 -21.62
CA GLU A 175 2.84 12.00 -20.37
C GLU A 175 1.66 12.02 -19.39
N VAL A 176 0.90 13.12 -19.34
CA VAL A 176 -0.37 13.20 -18.57
C VAL A 176 -1.40 12.23 -19.16
N LEU A 177 -1.52 12.14 -20.49
CA LEU A 177 -2.43 11.18 -21.12
C LEU A 177 -1.98 9.73 -20.88
N ALA A 178 -0.68 9.46 -20.91
CA ALA A 178 -0.14 8.15 -20.56
C ALA A 178 -0.44 7.81 -19.09
N PHE A 179 -0.23 8.75 -18.17
CA PHE A 179 -0.54 8.57 -16.75
C PHE A 179 -2.03 8.30 -16.51
N LEU A 180 -2.92 9.17 -17.02
CA LEU A 180 -4.37 9.03 -16.84
C LEU A 180 -4.94 7.82 -17.58
N GLY A 181 -4.45 7.55 -18.79
CA GLY A 181 -4.83 6.37 -19.57
C GLY A 181 -4.37 5.08 -18.88
N GLY A 182 -3.16 5.09 -18.30
CA GLY A 182 -2.62 3.99 -17.50
C GLY A 182 -3.48 3.71 -16.27
N MET A 183 -3.86 4.75 -15.53
CA MET A 183 -4.76 4.65 -14.38
C MET A 183 -6.14 4.10 -14.77
N ALA A 184 -6.74 4.61 -15.84
CA ALA A 184 -8.01 4.07 -16.34
C ALA A 184 -7.89 2.59 -16.71
N CYS A 185 -6.79 2.20 -17.35
CA CYS A 185 -6.52 0.80 -17.68
C CYS A 185 -6.36 -0.07 -16.43
N LEU A 186 -5.69 0.42 -15.37
CA LEU A 186 -5.56 -0.30 -14.11
C LEU A 186 -6.92 -0.56 -13.45
N VAL A 187 -7.77 0.47 -13.38
CA VAL A 187 -9.12 0.34 -12.78
C VAL A 187 -9.97 -0.64 -13.58
N ILE A 188 -10.02 -0.50 -14.90
CA ILE A 188 -10.75 -1.42 -15.78
C ILE A 188 -10.18 -2.84 -15.68
N GLY A 189 -8.87 -2.96 -15.68
CA GLY A 189 -8.16 -4.24 -15.59
C GLY A 189 -8.46 -4.98 -14.29
N SER A 190 -8.42 -4.28 -13.15
CA SER A 190 -8.81 -4.83 -11.84
C SER A 190 -10.26 -5.32 -11.87
N GLN A 191 -11.20 -4.50 -12.35
CA GLN A 191 -12.61 -4.89 -12.41
C GLN A 191 -12.87 -6.13 -13.26
N LEU A 192 -12.23 -6.20 -14.44
CA LEU A 192 -12.33 -7.37 -15.32
C LEU A 192 -11.73 -8.63 -14.67
N LEU A 193 -10.56 -8.49 -14.05
CA LEU A 193 -9.89 -9.61 -13.37
C LEU A 193 -10.74 -10.13 -12.21
N VAL A 194 -11.22 -9.24 -11.33
CA VAL A 194 -12.09 -9.60 -10.21
C VAL A 194 -13.36 -10.27 -10.72
N ARG A 195 -14.04 -9.70 -11.72
CA ARG A 195 -15.26 -10.29 -12.30
C ARG A 195 -15.02 -11.69 -12.86
N GLY A 196 -13.92 -11.88 -13.59
CA GLY A 196 -13.54 -13.19 -14.13
C GLY A 196 -13.26 -14.20 -13.03
N ALA A 197 -12.51 -13.80 -12.00
CA ALA A 197 -12.15 -14.64 -10.86
C ALA A 197 -13.37 -15.05 -10.03
N VAL A 198 -14.27 -14.11 -9.73
CA VAL A 198 -15.54 -14.35 -9.02
C VAL A 198 -16.40 -15.35 -9.80
N THR A 199 -16.59 -15.14 -11.11
CA THR A 199 -17.41 -16.04 -11.95
C THR A 199 -16.86 -17.48 -11.96
N ILE A 200 -15.53 -17.64 -11.99
CA ILE A 200 -14.90 -18.96 -11.93
C ILE A 200 -15.08 -19.59 -10.55
N ALA A 201 -14.83 -18.83 -9.48
CA ALA A 201 -14.97 -19.33 -8.12
C ALA A 201 -16.42 -19.78 -7.83
N GLU A 202 -17.41 -19.02 -8.26
CA GLU A 202 -18.83 -19.40 -8.18
C GLU A 202 -19.12 -20.69 -8.95
N SER A 203 -18.57 -20.84 -10.16
CA SER A 203 -18.74 -22.05 -10.96
C SER A 203 -18.09 -23.30 -10.35
N LEU A 204 -17.08 -23.11 -9.49
CA LEU A 204 -16.43 -24.17 -8.72
C LEU A 204 -17.13 -24.45 -7.38
N GLY A 205 -18.24 -23.76 -7.09
CA GLY A 205 -18.98 -23.91 -5.84
C GLY A 205 -18.29 -23.29 -4.63
N VAL A 206 -17.35 -22.37 -4.83
CA VAL A 206 -16.72 -21.64 -3.73
C VAL A 206 -17.77 -20.76 -3.05
N ASN A 207 -17.81 -20.79 -1.73
CA ASN A 207 -18.76 -20.00 -0.94
C ASN A 207 -18.62 -18.50 -1.25
N PRO A 208 -19.71 -17.77 -1.55
CA PRO A 208 -19.70 -16.32 -1.77
C PRO A 208 -19.00 -15.51 -0.67
N LEU A 209 -19.07 -15.96 0.58
CA LEU A 209 -18.36 -15.36 1.71
C LEU A 209 -16.84 -15.44 1.52
N ILE A 210 -16.32 -16.60 1.13
CA ILE A 210 -14.89 -16.80 0.88
C ILE A 210 -14.45 -15.95 -0.32
N ILE A 211 -15.27 -15.88 -1.38
CA ILE A 211 -15.01 -15.05 -2.55
C ILE A 211 -14.90 -13.56 -2.15
N GLY A 212 -15.84 -13.07 -1.34
CA GLY A 212 -15.84 -11.69 -0.85
C GLY A 212 -14.61 -11.36 0.00
N LEU A 213 -14.28 -12.23 0.96
CA LEU A 213 -13.16 -12.04 1.89
C LEU A 213 -11.78 -12.18 1.23
N THR A 214 -11.70 -12.81 0.06
CA THR A 214 -10.41 -13.07 -0.62
C THR A 214 -10.30 -12.32 -1.93
N ILE A 215 -11.01 -12.78 -2.97
CA ILE A 215 -10.89 -12.27 -4.35
C ILE A 215 -11.33 -10.81 -4.45
N VAL A 216 -12.47 -10.46 -3.84
CA VAL A 216 -13.01 -9.09 -3.93
C VAL A 216 -12.18 -8.13 -3.09
N ALA A 217 -11.85 -8.51 -1.85
CA ALA A 217 -11.01 -7.70 -0.96
C ALA A 217 -9.60 -7.45 -1.53
N PHE A 218 -9.01 -8.44 -2.20
CA PHE A 218 -7.73 -8.27 -2.90
C PHE A 218 -7.86 -7.43 -4.18
N GLY A 219 -9.05 -7.40 -4.78
CA GLY A 219 -9.33 -6.75 -6.04
C GLY A 219 -9.04 -5.24 -6.05
N THR A 220 -9.36 -4.54 -4.96
CA THR A 220 -9.11 -3.10 -4.85
C THR A 220 -7.63 -2.75 -4.86
N SER A 221 -6.77 -3.62 -4.31
CA SER A 221 -5.31 -3.42 -4.28
C SER A 221 -4.56 -3.95 -5.53
N LEU A 222 -5.28 -4.46 -6.55
CA LEU A 222 -4.66 -4.91 -7.81
C LEU A 222 -3.95 -3.79 -8.58
N PRO A 223 -4.48 -2.54 -8.67
CA PRO A 223 -3.78 -1.42 -9.28
C PRO A 223 -2.43 -1.14 -8.62
N GLU A 224 -2.35 -1.14 -7.29
CA GLU A 224 -1.14 -0.97 -6.50
C GLU A 224 -0.15 -2.09 -6.80
N LEU A 225 -0.61 -3.35 -6.75
CA LEU A 225 0.24 -4.50 -7.00
C LEU A 225 0.85 -4.44 -8.40
N ALA A 226 0.03 -4.21 -9.42
CA ALA A 226 0.49 -4.11 -10.80
C ALA A 226 1.49 -2.96 -10.97
N THR A 227 1.17 -1.79 -10.41
CA THR A 227 2.03 -0.60 -10.47
C THR A 227 3.38 -0.84 -9.78
N SER A 228 3.39 -1.35 -8.56
CA SER A 228 4.62 -1.58 -7.80
C SER A 228 5.47 -2.72 -8.36
N ILE A 229 4.88 -3.76 -8.97
CA ILE A 229 5.63 -4.79 -9.68
C ILE A 229 6.28 -4.22 -10.94
N VAL A 230 5.52 -3.49 -11.77
CA VAL A 230 6.05 -2.92 -13.01
C VAL A 230 7.09 -1.84 -12.74
N ALA A 231 6.89 -1.01 -11.72
CA ALA A 231 7.90 -0.05 -11.28
C ALA A 231 9.21 -0.75 -10.86
N SER A 232 9.11 -1.83 -10.07
CA SER A 232 10.27 -2.65 -9.69
C SER A 232 10.99 -3.26 -10.91
N LEU A 233 10.26 -3.79 -11.88
CA LEU A 233 10.81 -4.35 -13.13
C LEU A 233 11.45 -3.29 -14.03
N ARG A 234 10.97 -2.05 -13.99
CA ARG A 234 11.52 -0.93 -14.76
C ARG A 234 12.76 -0.29 -14.14
N GLY A 235 13.15 -0.71 -12.94
CA GLY A 235 14.20 -0.05 -12.18
C GLY A 235 13.74 1.19 -11.42
N GLU A 236 12.46 1.58 -11.53
CA GLU A 236 11.83 2.71 -10.85
C GLU A 236 11.45 2.33 -9.40
N ARG A 237 12.44 1.84 -8.63
CA ARG A 237 12.22 1.23 -7.31
C ARG A 237 11.68 2.22 -6.28
N ASP A 238 12.07 3.49 -6.39
CA ASP A 238 11.54 4.58 -5.57
C ASP A 238 10.03 4.76 -5.76
N ILE A 239 9.54 4.63 -7.00
CA ILE A 239 8.09 4.65 -7.28
C ILE A 239 7.43 3.43 -6.64
N ALA A 240 8.04 2.24 -6.73
CA ALA A 240 7.46 1.02 -6.17
C ALA A 240 7.26 1.09 -4.65
N VAL A 241 8.28 1.52 -3.89
CA VAL A 241 8.22 1.64 -2.43
C VAL A 241 7.40 2.87 -2.01
N GLY A 242 7.56 3.99 -2.72
CA GLY A 242 6.79 5.21 -2.52
C GLY A 242 5.29 4.98 -2.73
N ASN A 243 4.90 4.20 -3.74
CA ASN A 243 3.50 3.82 -3.96
C ASN A 243 2.92 3.06 -2.76
N VAL A 244 3.63 2.05 -2.24
CA VAL A 244 3.13 1.26 -1.09
C VAL A 244 2.94 2.14 0.15
N VAL A 245 3.95 2.91 0.53
CA VAL A 245 3.91 3.72 1.76
C VAL A 245 2.94 4.90 1.59
N GLY A 246 2.95 5.54 0.43
CA GLY A 246 2.04 6.61 0.07
C GLY A 246 0.59 6.15 0.09
N SER A 247 0.27 4.99 -0.50
CA SER A 247 -1.08 4.43 -0.51
C SER A 247 -1.54 4.10 0.90
N ASN A 248 -0.65 3.64 1.79
CA ASN A 248 -1.02 3.42 3.18
C ASN A 248 -1.38 4.70 3.93
N ILE A 249 -0.55 5.73 3.77
CA ILE A 249 -0.79 7.04 4.39
C ILE A 249 -2.07 7.65 3.81
N PHE A 250 -2.28 7.55 2.51
CA PHE A 250 -3.48 8.05 1.83
C PHE A 250 -4.75 7.30 2.26
N ASN A 251 -4.70 5.98 2.36
CA ASN A 251 -5.82 5.16 2.82
C ASN A 251 -6.23 5.54 4.25
N ILE A 252 -5.26 5.77 5.13
CA ILE A 252 -5.54 6.17 6.52
C ILE A 252 -6.02 7.62 6.61
N LEU A 253 -5.29 8.57 6.02
CA LEU A 253 -5.56 9.99 6.22
C LEU A 253 -6.70 10.49 5.34
N VAL A 254 -6.76 10.05 4.08
CA VAL A 254 -7.74 10.57 3.11
C VAL A 254 -8.92 9.63 2.97
N VAL A 255 -8.72 8.34 2.68
CA VAL A 255 -9.86 7.43 2.46
C VAL A 255 -10.68 7.28 3.73
N LEU A 256 -10.06 6.87 4.84
CA LEU A 256 -10.76 6.74 6.12
C LEU A 256 -11.17 8.11 6.68
N GLY A 257 -10.35 9.14 6.50
CA GLY A 257 -10.65 10.50 6.95
C GLY A 257 -11.91 11.07 6.32
N VAL A 258 -12.00 11.07 4.98
CA VAL A 258 -13.18 11.57 4.25
C VAL A 258 -14.40 10.71 4.55
N THR A 259 -14.27 9.37 4.54
CA THR A 259 -15.42 8.48 4.76
C THR A 259 -15.98 8.61 6.16
N SER A 260 -15.14 8.72 7.19
CA SER A 260 -15.57 8.95 8.56
C SER A 260 -16.13 10.36 8.76
N ALA A 261 -15.55 11.38 8.12
CA ALA A 261 -16.05 12.76 8.17
C ALA A 261 -17.40 12.95 7.47
N LEU A 262 -17.73 12.11 6.49
CA LEU A 262 -19.01 12.14 5.78
C LEU A 262 -20.04 11.15 6.34
N ALA A 263 -19.64 10.28 7.28
CA ALA A 263 -20.54 9.37 7.98
C ALA A 263 -21.35 10.15 9.04
N PRO A 264 -22.70 10.25 8.92
CA PRO A 264 -23.51 11.09 9.80
C PRO A 264 -23.42 10.75 11.30
N ASN A 265 -23.18 9.48 11.63
CA ASN A 265 -23.08 8.97 13.00
C ASN A 265 -21.67 8.45 13.32
N GLY A 266 -20.66 8.79 12.52
CA GLY A 266 -19.37 8.11 12.53
C GLY A 266 -19.49 6.66 12.02
N ILE A 267 -18.39 5.93 12.11
CA ILE A 267 -18.30 4.54 11.68
C ILE A 267 -18.15 3.65 12.90
N VAL A 268 -19.16 2.83 13.19
CA VAL A 268 -19.05 1.78 14.22
C VAL A 268 -18.08 0.71 13.72
N ILE A 269 -17.14 0.30 14.57
CA ILE A 269 -16.14 -0.71 14.24
C ILE A 269 -16.62 -2.06 14.74
N GLU A 270 -16.53 -3.08 13.90
CA GLU A 270 -16.81 -4.45 14.34
C GLU A 270 -15.81 -4.87 15.44
N PRO A 271 -16.24 -5.46 16.56
CA PRO A 271 -15.34 -5.88 17.63
C PRO A 271 -14.20 -6.79 17.16
N SER A 272 -14.46 -7.57 16.11
CA SER A 272 -13.50 -8.51 15.55
C SER A 272 -12.38 -7.81 14.75
N VAL A 273 -12.69 -6.68 14.11
CA VAL A 273 -11.73 -5.78 13.42
C VAL A 273 -10.91 -4.99 14.44
N LEU A 274 -11.55 -4.47 15.48
CA LEU A 274 -10.88 -3.73 16.56
C LEU A 274 -9.87 -4.62 17.32
N ALA A 275 -10.27 -5.85 17.64
CA ALA A 275 -9.44 -6.76 18.44
C ALA A 275 -8.30 -7.42 17.66
N PHE A 276 -8.33 -7.40 16.32
CA PHE A 276 -7.37 -8.14 15.50
C PHE A 276 -6.81 -7.33 14.33
N ASP A 277 -7.63 -6.90 13.38
CA ASP A 277 -7.14 -6.34 12.12
C ASP A 277 -6.44 -4.98 12.29
N ILE A 278 -6.99 -4.07 13.12
CA ILE A 278 -6.35 -2.77 13.41
C ILE A 278 -4.99 -2.96 14.13
N PRO A 279 -4.90 -3.78 15.21
CA PRO A 279 -3.61 -4.14 15.79
C PRO A 279 -2.62 -4.76 14.80
N VAL A 280 -3.09 -5.63 13.89
CA VAL A 280 -2.23 -6.24 12.85
C VAL A 280 -1.73 -5.18 11.89
N MET A 281 -2.58 -4.26 11.42
CA MET A 281 -2.17 -3.14 10.56
C MET A 281 -1.08 -2.30 11.22
N LEU A 282 -1.24 -1.94 12.50
CA LEU A 282 -0.21 -1.22 13.26
C LEU A 282 1.08 -2.04 13.41
N GLY A 283 0.96 -3.33 13.75
CA GLY A 283 2.11 -4.24 13.87
C GLY A 283 2.88 -4.39 12.57
N VAL A 284 2.19 -4.48 11.44
CA VAL A 284 2.77 -4.55 10.09
C VAL A 284 3.43 -3.22 9.71
N ALA A 285 2.82 -2.08 10.04
CA ALA A 285 3.44 -0.78 9.85
C ALA A 285 4.74 -0.63 10.66
N ILE A 286 4.75 -1.08 11.93
CA ILE A 286 5.93 -1.09 12.80
C ILE A 286 7.01 -2.04 12.23
N MET A 287 6.60 -3.22 11.75
CA MET A 287 7.50 -4.20 11.13
C MET A 287 8.16 -3.68 9.85
N CYS A 288 7.46 -2.83 9.09
CA CYS A 288 7.99 -2.20 7.89
C CYS A 288 9.22 -1.32 8.18
N PHE A 289 9.30 -0.69 9.36
CA PHE A 289 10.41 0.20 9.71
C PHE A 289 11.80 -0.48 9.72
N PRO A 290 12.05 -1.55 10.49
CA PRO A 290 13.35 -2.23 10.46
C PRO A 290 13.68 -2.84 9.09
N ILE A 291 12.67 -3.30 8.33
CA ILE A 291 12.87 -3.86 6.99
C ILE A 291 13.35 -2.80 6.00
N CYS A 292 12.73 -1.61 6.03
CA CYS A 292 13.14 -0.49 5.17
C CYS A 292 14.43 0.18 5.67
N PHE A 293 14.69 0.16 6.99
CA PHE A 293 15.88 0.76 7.60
C PHE A 293 17.14 -0.06 7.38
N ASN A 294 17.03 -1.39 7.34
CA ASN A 294 18.19 -2.26 7.28
C ASN A 294 18.86 -2.17 5.89
N ASP A 295 20.09 -1.65 5.86
CA ASP A 295 20.86 -1.41 4.63
C ASP A 295 20.15 -0.57 3.55
N ASN A 296 19.06 0.13 3.92
CA ASN A 296 18.16 0.83 2.99
C ASN A 296 17.74 -0.05 1.79
N LEU A 297 17.54 -1.34 2.01
CA LEU A 297 17.25 -2.30 0.96
C LEU A 297 16.28 -3.37 1.46
N VAL A 298 15.10 -3.48 0.82
CA VAL A 298 14.21 -4.62 1.02
C VAL A 298 14.70 -5.77 0.17
N SER A 299 15.29 -6.77 0.82
CA SER A 299 15.82 -7.97 0.19
C SER A 299 14.72 -8.96 -0.21
N ARG A 300 15.04 -9.92 -1.08
CA ARG A 300 14.12 -10.99 -1.48
C ARG A 300 13.65 -11.84 -0.30
N TRP A 301 14.51 -12.05 0.70
CA TRP A 301 14.15 -12.85 1.89
C TRP A 301 13.16 -12.11 2.79
N GLU A 302 13.33 -10.80 2.97
CA GLU A 302 12.33 -9.96 3.65
C GLU A 302 11.03 -9.93 2.87
N GLY A 303 11.11 -9.84 1.53
CA GLY A 303 9.94 -9.95 0.66
C GLY A 303 9.19 -11.27 0.81
N LEU A 304 9.90 -12.40 0.85
CA LEU A 304 9.33 -13.71 1.11
C LEU A 304 8.63 -13.77 2.47
N LEU A 305 9.28 -13.24 3.51
CA LEU A 305 8.72 -13.18 4.86
C LEU A 305 7.41 -12.39 4.88
N LEU A 306 7.36 -11.23 4.23
CA LEU A 306 6.16 -10.40 4.12
C LEU A 306 5.01 -11.16 3.42
N VAL A 307 5.30 -11.84 2.30
CA VAL A 307 4.28 -12.63 1.57
C VAL A 307 3.77 -13.79 2.41
N VAL A 308 4.66 -14.51 3.11
CA VAL A 308 4.25 -15.60 4.02
C VAL A 308 3.34 -15.07 5.12
N TYR A 309 3.63 -13.89 5.67
CA TYR A 309 2.76 -13.23 6.62
C TYR A 309 1.38 -12.89 6.07
N TYR A 310 1.31 -12.39 4.83
CA TYR A 310 0.03 -12.12 4.19
C TYR A 310 -0.79 -13.40 3.99
N LEU A 311 -0.15 -14.48 3.55
CA LEU A 311 -0.81 -15.79 3.39
C LEU A 311 -1.30 -16.34 4.73
N ALA A 312 -0.53 -16.19 5.80
CA ALA A 312 -0.94 -16.61 7.13
C ALA A 312 -2.12 -15.76 7.66
N TYR A 313 -2.09 -14.44 7.43
CA TYR A 313 -3.17 -13.53 7.79
C TYR A 313 -4.48 -13.87 7.06
N THR A 314 -4.42 -14.01 5.73
CA THR A 314 -5.59 -14.37 4.91
C THR A 314 -6.13 -15.76 5.27
N LEU A 315 -5.26 -16.75 5.49
CA LEU A 315 -5.67 -18.07 5.96
C LEU A 315 -6.39 -18.00 7.32
N TYR A 316 -5.86 -17.23 8.27
CA TYR A 316 -6.51 -17.03 9.56
C TYR A 316 -7.90 -16.42 9.41
N LEU A 317 -8.07 -15.41 8.56
CA LEU A 317 -9.37 -14.80 8.30
C LEU A 317 -10.37 -15.78 7.68
N VAL A 318 -9.93 -16.60 6.72
CA VAL A 318 -10.77 -17.65 6.11
C VAL A 318 -11.16 -18.72 7.13
N MET A 319 -10.23 -19.16 7.98
CA MET A 319 -10.54 -20.13 9.04
C MET A 319 -11.53 -19.56 10.06
N LYS A 320 -11.34 -18.30 10.46
CA LYS A 320 -12.23 -17.58 11.38
C LYS A 320 -13.63 -17.41 10.80
N SER A 321 -13.76 -17.09 9.52
CA SER A 321 -15.06 -16.90 8.86
C SER A 321 -15.79 -18.20 8.55
N THR A 322 -15.08 -19.32 8.47
CA THR A 322 -15.64 -20.66 8.28
C THR A 322 -15.85 -21.42 9.58
N GLU A 323 -15.63 -20.77 10.73
CA GLU A 323 -15.71 -21.35 12.07
C GLU A 323 -14.89 -22.65 12.23
N HIS A 324 -13.75 -22.74 11.55
CA HIS A 324 -12.95 -23.96 11.52
C HIS A 324 -12.37 -24.27 12.92
N ASP A 325 -12.44 -25.51 13.37
CA ASP A 325 -12.05 -25.93 14.74
C ASP A 325 -10.61 -25.52 15.13
N SER A 326 -9.71 -25.53 14.16
CA SER A 326 -8.29 -25.18 14.36
C SER A 326 -8.00 -23.67 14.41
N THR A 327 -9.00 -22.80 14.31
CA THR A 327 -8.80 -21.33 14.32
C THR A 327 -8.14 -20.86 15.61
N VAL A 328 -8.54 -21.41 16.76
CA VAL A 328 -7.96 -21.05 18.06
C VAL A 328 -6.48 -21.45 18.14
N LEU A 329 -6.14 -22.65 17.67
CA LEU A 329 -4.77 -23.16 17.67
C LEU A 329 -3.88 -22.35 16.71
N PHE A 330 -4.35 -22.11 15.48
CA PHE A 330 -3.62 -21.35 14.47
C PHE A 330 -3.41 -19.89 14.91
N GLY A 331 -4.46 -19.24 15.44
CA GLY A 331 -4.37 -17.90 16.00
C GLY A 331 -3.43 -17.79 17.19
N SER A 332 -3.41 -18.80 18.07
CA SER A 332 -2.47 -18.87 19.20
C SER A 332 -1.03 -19.04 18.74
N ALA A 333 -0.79 -19.90 17.74
CA ALA A 333 0.53 -20.07 17.15
C ALA A 333 1.04 -18.77 16.50
N LEU A 334 0.18 -18.07 15.75
CA LEU A 334 0.49 -16.76 15.19
C LEU A 334 0.91 -15.76 16.28
N LYS A 335 0.08 -15.59 17.30
CA LYS A 335 0.28 -14.60 18.37
C LYS A 335 1.46 -14.91 19.29
N TYR A 336 1.62 -16.16 19.72
CA TYR A 336 2.55 -16.52 20.78
C TYR A 336 3.86 -17.14 20.30
N VAL A 337 3.94 -17.55 19.03
CA VAL A 337 5.15 -18.18 18.47
C VAL A 337 5.71 -17.35 17.33
N ILE A 338 4.92 -17.16 16.28
CA ILE A 338 5.38 -16.56 15.01
C ILE A 338 5.75 -15.08 15.19
N VAL A 339 4.87 -14.29 15.80
CA VAL A 339 5.10 -12.86 16.02
C VAL A 339 6.31 -12.61 16.94
N PRO A 340 6.44 -13.24 18.14
CA PRO A 340 7.60 -13.05 19.00
C PRO A 340 8.92 -13.46 18.33
N LEU A 341 8.96 -14.59 17.61
CA LEU A 341 10.15 -15.02 16.87
C LEU A 341 10.58 -13.99 15.82
N THR A 342 9.61 -13.35 15.16
CA THR A 342 9.90 -12.35 14.13
C THR A 342 10.37 -11.04 14.73
N ILE A 343 9.80 -10.62 15.86
CA ILE A 343 10.30 -9.47 16.61
C ILE A 343 11.77 -9.71 17.01
N ILE A 344 12.08 -10.88 17.56
CA ILE A 344 13.46 -11.26 17.93
C ILE A 344 14.37 -11.27 16.71
N GLY A 345 13.91 -11.85 15.59
CA GLY A 345 14.66 -11.89 14.33
C GLY A 345 14.99 -10.50 13.79
N LEU A 346 14.00 -9.61 13.72
CA LEU A 346 14.18 -8.23 13.26
C LEU A 346 15.07 -7.41 14.19
N MET A 347 14.94 -7.60 15.51
CA MET A 347 15.85 -6.99 16.48
C MET A 347 17.29 -7.46 16.27
N ALA A 348 17.50 -8.77 16.09
CA ALA A 348 18.83 -9.34 15.86
C ALA A 348 19.47 -8.80 14.58
N ILE A 349 18.70 -8.68 13.49
CA ILE A 349 19.15 -8.11 12.21
C ILE A 349 19.54 -6.64 12.40
N THR A 350 18.67 -5.85 13.03
CA THR A 350 18.90 -4.41 13.28
C THR A 350 20.12 -4.17 14.18
N LEU A 351 20.33 -5.01 15.19
CA LEU A 351 21.52 -4.96 16.05
C LEU A 351 22.79 -5.29 15.26
N ARG A 352 22.74 -6.31 14.41
CA ARG A 352 23.88 -6.74 13.60
C ARG A 352 24.29 -5.67 12.59
N SER A 353 23.35 -5.02 11.92
CA SER A 353 23.66 -3.95 10.95
C SER A 353 24.27 -2.74 11.64
N ARG A 354 23.76 -2.34 12.82
CA ARG A 354 24.37 -1.27 13.64
C ARG A 354 25.81 -1.61 14.06
N LEU A 355 26.08 -2.84 14.49
CA LEU A 355 27.42 -3.29 14.88
C LEU A 355 28.39 -3.37 13.70
N SER A 356 27.89 -3.70 12.50
CA SER A 356 28.69 -3.67 11.28
C SER A 356 29.03 -2.24 10.87
N ALA A 357 28.07 -1.33 10.91
CA ALA A 357 28.26 0.08 10.56
C ALA A 357 29.21 0.82 11.52
N SER A 358 29.26 0.42 12.80
CA SER A 358 30.22 0.99 13.76
C SER A 358 31.66 0.55 13.47
N ARG A 359 31.88 -0.71 13.06
CA ARG A 359 33.21 -1.23 12.73
C ARG A 359 33.81 -0.59 11.47
N THR A 360 32.99 -0.25 10.48
CA THR A 360 33.47 0.43 9.25
C THR A 360 33.84 1.89 9.48
N LYS A 361 33.42 2.51 10.59
CA LYS A 361 33.81 3.88 10.97
C LYS A 361 35.09 3.95 11.81
N GLU A 362 35.57 2.82 12.33
CA GLU A 362 36.81 2.71 13.12
C GLU A 362 38.05 2.34 12.28
N LEU A 363 37.85 2.04 10.99
CA LEU A 363 38.88 1.81 9.97
C LEU A 363 38.95 3.02 9.04
#